data_AF-A0A7K5JUN2-F1
#
_entry.id   AF-A0A7K5JUN2-F1
#
_cell.length_a   1.000
_cell.length_b   1.000
_cell.length_c   1.000
_cell.angle_alpha   90.00
_cell.angle_beta   90.00
_cell.angle_gamma   90.00
#
_symmetry.space_group_name_H-M   'P 1'
#
loop_
_entity.id
_entity.type
_entity.pdbx_description
1 polymer ?
#
loop_
_entity_poly.entity_id
_entity_poly.type
_entity_poly.pdbx_seq_one_letter_code
_entity_poly.pdbx_strand_id
1 'polypeptide(L)' 'ALLCLPDYMHVVVSRYFLQSHGYSVWNLTLNDPFCAPNVSSESVVFDIPYTRCGTVREV' A
#
# COMPACT_ATOMS: atom_id res chain seq x y z
N ALA A 1 7.74 3.79 -3.94
CA ALA A 1 8.90 3.08 -3.37
C ALA A 1 8.41 1.87 -2.59
N LEU A 2 9.18 0.78 -2.62
CA LEU A 2 8.91 -0.44 -1.87
C LEU A 2 10.10 -0.70 -0.96
N LEU A 3 9.84 -0.93 0.32
CA LEU A 3 10.85 -1.25 1.32
C LEU A 3 10.42 -2.51 2.07
N CYS A 4 11.28 -3.53 2.06
CA CYS A 4 11.07 -4.76 2.81
C CYS A 4 11.72 -4.62 4.18
N LEU A 5 10.89 -4.54 5.23
CA LEU A 5 11.34 -4.59 6.61
C LEU A 5 11.16 -6.02 7.15
N PRO A 6 11.71 -6.37 8.32
CA PRO A 6 11.68 -7.74 8.85
C PRO A 6 10.26 -8.31 9.03
N ASP A 7 9.31 -7.49 9.49
CA ASP A 7 7.97 -7.95 9.86
C ASP A 7 6.87 -7.52 8.86
N TYR A 8 7.16 -6.52 8.04
CA TYR A 8 6.21 -5.96 7.09
C TYR A 8 6.89 -5.31 5.90
N MET A 9 6.11 -5.08 4.85
CA MET A 9 6.50 -4.32 3.69
C MET A 9 5.93 -2.91 3.79
N HIS A 10 6.80 -1.91 3.65
CA HIS A 10 6.42 -0.50 3.59
C HIS A 10 6.34 -0.04 2.13
N VAL A 11 5.16 0.40 1.72
CA VAL A 11 4.84 0.78 0.35
C VAL A 11 4.44 2.25 0.32
N VAL A 12 5.11 3.04 -0.50
CA VAL A 12 4.79 4.46 -0.71
C VAL A 12 4.46 4.70 -2.17
N VAL A 13 3.23 5.12 -2.46
CA VAL A 13 2.77 5.48 -3.79
C VAL A 13 2.56 6.98 -3.87
N SER A 14 3.18 7.64 -4.86
CA SER A 14 2.99 9.09 -5.02
C SER A 14 1.57 9.42 -5.46
N ARG A 15 0.98 10.43 -4.83
CA ARG A 15 -0.34 10.96 -5.19
C ARG A 15 -0.34 11.54 -6.62
N TYR A 16 0.78 12.14 -7.03
CA TYR A 16 0.95 12.67 -8.39
C TYR A 16 0.96 11.55 -9.43
N PHE A 17 1.66 10.45 -9.13
CA PHE A 17 1.71 9.28 -10.00
C PHE A 17 0.32 8.66 -10.21
N LEU A 18 -0.48 8.56 -9.14
CA LEU A 18 -1.85 8.05 -9.22
C LEU A 18 -2.74 8.96 -10.07
N GLN A 19 -2.68 10.26 -9.83
CA GLN A 19 -3.49 11.24 -10.58
C GLN A 19 -3.10 11.30 -12.06
N SER A 20 -1.82 11.20 -12.40
CA SER A 20 -1.36 11.20 -13.80
C SER A 20 -1.84 9.99 -14.59
N HIS A 21 -2.17 8.90 -13.90
CA HIS A 21 -2.75 7.68 -14.49
C HIS A 21 -4.27 7.60 -14.33
N GLY A 22 -4.93 8.65 -13.81
CA GLY A 22 -6.38 8.68 -13.62
C GLY A 22 -6.90 7.86 -12.45
N TYR A 23 -6.03 7.43 -11.54
CA TYR A 23 -6.43 6.67 -10.35
C TYR A 23 -6.84 7.58 -9.20
N SER A 24 -7.94 7.21 -8.53
CA SER A 24 -8.36 7.84 -7.28
C SER A 24 -7.53 7.32 -6.11
N VAL A 25 -6.94 8.25 -5.37
CA VAL A 25 -6.20 8.02 -4.13
C VAL A 25 -7.02 7.26 -3.10
N TRP A 26 -8.34 7.46 -3.09
CA TRP A 26 -9.26 6.88 -2.11
C TRP A 26 -9.73 5.48 -2.47
N ASN A 27 -9.53 5.05 -3.73
CA ASN A 27 -9.97 3.73 -4.20
C ASN A 27 -8.83 2.70 -4.16
N LEU A 28 -7.75 2.99 -3.45
CA LEU A 28 -6.63 2.06 -3.30
C LEU A 28 -6.88 1.17 -2.09
N THR A 29 -7.05 -0.12 -2.35
CA THR A 29 -7.28 -1.14 -1.32
C THR A 29 -6.34 -2.31 -1.54
N LEU A 30 -6.03 -3.02 -0.46
CA LEU A 30 -5.39 -4.33 -0.54
C LEU A 30 -6.46 -5.44 -0.61
N ASN A 31 -6.00 -6.68 -0.75
CA ASN A 31 -6.89 -7.86 -0.76
C ASN A 31 -7.71 -7.98 0.53
N ASP A 32 -7.21 -7.44 1.64
CA ASP A 32 -7.91 -7.33 2.90
C ASP A 32 -8.43 -5.90 3.10
N PRO A 33 -9.76 -5.69 3.20
CA PRO A 33 -10.33 -4.36 3.39
C PRO A 33 -9.98 -3.73 4.75
N PHE A 34 -9.56 -4.52 5.74
CA PHE A 34 -9.10 -3.98 7.03
C PHE A 34 -7.70 -3.38 6.95
N CYS A 35 -6.94 -3.69 5.90
CA CYS A 35 -5.63 -3.10 5.66
C CYS A 35 -5.76 -1.80 4.87
N ALA A 36 -6.24 -0.76 5.55
CA ALA A 36 -6.42 0.56 4.99
C ALA A 36 -5.08 1.31 4.82
N PRO A 37 -4.92 2.10 3.74
CA PRO A 37 -3.76 2.97 3.60
C PRO A 37 -3.79 4.16 4.54
N ASN A 38 -2.60 4.70 4.82
CA ASN A 38 -2.45 6.05 5.33
C ASN A 38 -2.32 7.03 4.15
N VAL A 39 -3.32 7.90 3.98
CA VAL A 39 -3.37 8.88 2.90
C VAL A 39 -2.85 10.23 3.39
N SER A 40 -1.80 10.74 2.74
CA SER A 40 -1.24 12.07 2.97
C SER A 40 -1.50 13.01 1.78
N SER A 41 -1.03 14.26 1.90
CA SER A 41 -1.08 15.25 0.82
C SER A 41 -0.26 14.81 -0.42
N GLU A 42 0.84 14.10 -0.22
CA GLU A 42 1.82 13.80 -1.28
C GLU A 42 1.84 12.33 -1.68
N SER A 43 1.43 11.43 -0.79
CA SER A 43 1.56 9.99 -1.00
C SER A 43 0.49 9.18 -0.26
N VAL A 44 0.36 7.94 -0.71
CA VAL A 44 -0.43 6.89 -0.08
C VAL A 44 0.55 5.84 0.43
N VAL A 45 0.45 5.54 1.72
CA VAL A 45 1.36 4.64 2.41
C VAL A 45 0.61 3.40 2.86
N PHE A 46 1.18 2.23 2.61
CA PHE A 46 0.70 0.96 3.16
C PHE A 46 1.83 0.30 3.96
N ASP A 47 1.51 -0.10 5.18
CA ASP A 47 2.33 -1.00 5.99
C ASP A 47 1.66 -2.37 5.97
N ILE A 48 2.24 -3.30 5.22
CA ILE A 48 1.64 -4.60 4.88
C ILE A 48 2.42 -5.71 5.60
N PRO A 49 1.92 -6.25 6.72
CA PRO A 49 2.62 -7.34 7.40
C PRO A 49 2.51 -8.64 6.63
N TYR A 50 3.60 -9.41 6.63
CA TYR A 50 3.69 -10.67 5.87
C TYR A 50 2.77 -11.78 6.38
N THR A 51 2.10 -11.57 7.52
CA THR A 51 1.18 -12.51 8.15
C THR A 51 -0.30 -12.18 7.93
N ARG A 52 -0.61 -11.04 7.31
CA ARG A 52 -2.00 -10.57 7.09
C ARG A 52 -2.14 -9.82 5.77
N CYS A 53 -3.22 -9.06 5.61
CA CYS A 53 -3.50 -8.24 4.42
C CYS A 53 -3.64 -9.03 3.10
N GLY A 54 -3.99 -10.32 3.19
CA GLY A 54 -4.08 -11.22 2.05
C GLY A 54 -2.73 -11.50 1.39
N THR A 55 -1.62 -11.34 2.13
CA THR A 55 -0.29 -11.75 1.66
C THR A 55 -0.18 -13.28 1.62
N VAL A 56 0.53 -13.79 0.62
CA VAL A 56 0.82 -15.22 0.44
C VAL A 56 2.32 -15.41 0.50
N ARG A 57 2.78 -16.42 1.23
CA ARG A 57 4.18 -16.80 1.31
C ARG A 57 4.43 -18.02 0.45
N GLU A 58 5.28 -17.86 -0.55
CA GLU A 58 5.74 -18.94 -1.41
C GLU A 58 7.13 -19.43 -0.95
N VAL A 59 7.42 -20.71 -1.21
CA VAL A 59 8.63 -21.43 -0.78
C VAL A 59 9.38 -21.95 -2.00
#